data_AF-A0A1H7LXT1-F1
#
_entry.id   AF-A0A1H7LXT1-F1
#
_cell.length_a   1.000
_cell.length_b   1.000
_cell.length_c   1.000
_cell.angle_alpha   90.00
_cell.angle_beta   90.00
_cell.angle_gamma   90.00
#
_symmetry.space_group_name_H-M   'P 1'
#
loop_
_entity.id
_entity.type
_entity.pdbx_description
1 polymer ?
#
loop_
_entity_poly.entity_id
_entity_poly.type
_entity_poly.pdbx_seq_one_letter_code
_entity_poly.pdbx_strand_id
1 'polypeptide(L)'
;MHENFPFSDAPDTACIICRHVLEERSPIVYIFHDEDGCWQFLCGEEHTEDDARVVSLAEILDIDSSVADFADLGYGEYAERSTD
;
A
#
# COMPACT_ATOMS: atom_id res chain seq x y z
N MET A 1 -23.55 -3.16 -3.82
CA MET A 1 -23.47 -2.55 -2.48
C MET A 1 -21.99 -2.32 -2.27
N HIS A 2 -21.54 -1.09 -2.00
CA HIS A 2 -20.10 -0.85 -1.79
C HIS A 2 -19.77 -1.42 -0.41
N GLU A 3 -19.36 -2.68 -0.35
CA GLU A 3 -19.09 -3.37 0.90
C GLU A 3 -17.74 -2.89 1.43
N ASN A 4 -17.81 -1.79 2.19
CA ASN A 4 -16.81 -1.28 3.15
C ASN A 4 -15.37 -1.16 2.63
N PHE A 5 -15.13 -0.27 1.67
CA PHE A 5 -13.77 0.20 1.38
C PHE A 5 -13.28 1.05 2.57
N PRO A 6 -12.17 0.68 3.24
CA PRO A 6 -11.74 1.28 4.50
C PRO A 6 -11.03 2.62 4.33
N PHE A 7 -10.51 2.92 3.14
CA PHE A 7 -9.80 4.17 2.87
C PHE A 7 -10.75 5.32 2.56
N SER A 8 -10.31 6.53 2.89
CA SER A 8 -11.00 7.77 2.51
C SER A 8 -10.86 8.09 1.02
N ASP A 9 -9.81 7.57 0.38
CA ASP A 9 -9.52 7.72 -1.04
C ASP A 9 -10.43 6.86 -1.93
N ALA A 10 -10.36 7.08 -3.25
CA ALA A 10 -11.09 6.26 -4.21
C ALA A 10 -10.44 4.86 -4.36
N PRO A 11 -11.22 3.81 -4.65
CA PRO A 11 -10.67 2.48 -4.91
C PRO A 11 -9.71 2.44 -6.11
N ASP A 12 -9.87 3.35 -7.07
CA ASP A 12 -8.99 3.52 -8.24
C ASP A 12 -7.79 4.45 -7.99
N THR A 13 -7.61 4.95 -6.76
CA THR A 13 -6.42 5.74 -6.39
C THR A 13 -5.14 4.96 -6.69
N ALA A 14 -4.18 5.65 -7.31
CA ALA A 14 -2.91 5.07 -7.69
C ALA A 14 -2.05 4.76 -6.46
N CYS A 15 -1.54 3.54 -6.40
CA CYS A 15 -0.66 3.08 -5.34
C CYS A 15 0.63 2.53 -5.93
N ILE A 16 1.75 2.93 -5.35
CA ILE A 16 3.05 2.38 -5.64
C ILE A 16 3.25 1.15 -4.76
N ILE A 17 3.54 0.02 -5.37
CA ILE A 17 3.87 -1.24 -4.70
C ILE A 17 5.19 -1.75 -5.25
N CYS A 18 5.99 -2.44 -4.45
CA CYS A 18 7.18 -3.08 -5.00
C CYS A 18 6.85 -4.46 -5.61
N ARG A 19 7.64 -4.85 -6.60
CA ARG A 19 7.59 -6.15 -7.26
C ARG A 19 7.66 -7.31 -6.25
N HIS A 20 8.46 -7.20 -5.20
CA HIS A 20 8.57 -8.25 -4.19
C HIS A 20 7.22 -8.55 -3.53
N VAL A 21 6.42 -7.53 -3.22
CA VAL A 21 5.08 -7.72 -2.65
C VAL A 21 4.13 -8.28 -3.73
N LEU A 22 4.11 -7.66 -4.91
CA LEU A 22 3.14 -7.98 -5.96
C LEU A 22 3.36 -9.36 -6.59
N GLU A 23 4.60 -9.67 -6.95
CA GLU A 23 4.97 -10.85 -7.73
C GLU A 23 5.53 -11.98 -6.85
N GLU A 24 6.27 -11.64 -5.80
CA GLU A 24 6.96 -12.61 -4.92
C GLU A 24 6.21 -12.86 -3.60
N ARG A 25 5.10 -12.15 -3.36
CA ARG A 25 4.24 -12.25 -2.17
C ARG A 25 4.99 -11.96 -0.87
N SER A 26 5.99 -11.08 -0.92
CA SER A 26 6.62 -10.53 0.28
C SER A 26 5.61 -9.71 1.09
N PRO A 27 5.73 -9.68 2.43
CA PRO A 27 4.82 -8.92 3.28
C PRO A 27 4.99 -7.42 3.04
N ILE A 28 3.88 -6.68 3.06
CA ILE A 28 3.92 -5.22 3.16
C ILE A 28 4.33 -4.88 4.58
N VAL A 29 5.46 -4.20 4.73
CA VAL A 29 5.96 -3.75 6.04
C VAL A 29 6.04 -2.24 6.13
N TYR A 30 6.03 -1.53 5.01
CA TYR A 30 6.07 -0.08 4.97
C TYR A 30 4.87 0.44 4.19
N ILE A 31 4.09 1.32 4.83
CA ILE A 31 2.89 1.94 4.28
C ILE A 31 3.06 3.44 4.42
N PHE A 32 2.93 4.18 3.34
CA PHE A 32 3.07 5.63 3.37
C PHE A 32 1.98 6.27 2.51
N HIS A 33 1.29 7.23 3.11
CA HIS A 33 0.34 8.08 2.40
C HIS A 33 1.07 9.37 2.06
N ASP A 34 1.48 9.50 0.80
CA ASP A 34 2.25 10.64 0.33
C ASP A 34 1.41 11.93 0.33
N GLU A 35 2.07 13.09 0.41
CA GLU A 35 1.40 14.41 0.43
C GLU A 35 0.63 14.72 -0.86
N ASP A 36 1.02 14.13 -1.99
CA ASP A 36 0.33 14.25 -3.28
C ASP A 36 -0.89 13.30 -3.39
N GLY A 37 -1.22 12.55 -2.33
CA GLY A 37 -2.34 11.60 -2.27
C GLY A 37 -2.11 10.27 -2.98
N CYS A 38 -0.85 9.97 -3.30
CA CYS A 38 -0.44 8.63 -3.71
C CYS A 38 -0.17 7.77 -2.48
N TRP A 39 -0.53 6.49 -2.55
CA TRP A 39 -0.17 5.54 -1.51
C TRP A 39 1.06 4.73 -1.92
N GLN A 40 1.92 4.38 -0.96
CA GLN A 40 3.08 3.53 -1.17
C GLN A 40 3.07 2.34 -0.22
N PHE A 41 3.26 1.13 -0.75
CA PHE A 41 3.24 -0.14 -0.02
C PHE A 41 4.49 -0.96 -0.37
N LEU A 42 5.45 -1.07 0.55
CA LEU A 42 6.77 -1.66 0.28
C LEU A 42 7.10 -2.80 1.25
N CYS A 43 7.99 -3.70 0.81
CA CYS A 43 8.45 -4.86 1.61
C CYS A 43 9.58 -4.55 2.61
N GLY A 44 10.05 -3.30 2.66
CA GLY A 44 11.10 -2.87 3.59
C GLY A 44 12.53 -3.29 3.20
N GLU A 45 12.70 -3.95 2.06
CA GLU A 45 14.01 -4.28 1.49
C GLU A 45 14.57 -3.12 0.64
N GLU A 46 15.73 -3.32 0.04
CA GLU A 46 16.24 -2.38 -0.96
C GLU A 46 15.41 -2.48 -2.25
N HIS A 47 15.00 -1.32 -2.76
CA HIS A 47 14.19 -1.21 -3.98
C HIS A 47 14.92 -0.35 -4.99
N THR A 48 14.86 -0.74 -6.25
CA THR A 48 15.26 0.11 -7.38
C THR A 48 14.02 0.65 -8.11
N GLU A 49 14.21 1.62 -9.00
CA GLU A 49 13.12 2.15 -9.83
C GLU A 49 12.45 1.06 -10.69
N ASP A 50 13.17 -0.01 -11.04
CA ASP A 50 12.62 -1.15 -11.80
C ASP A 50 11.68 -2.02 -10.95
N ASP A 51 11.79 -1.97 -9.63
CA ASP A 51 10.94 -2.75 -8.72
C ASP A 51 9.60 -2.05 -8.45
N ALA A 52 9.48 -0.76 -8.78
CA ALA A 52 8.24 -0.03 -8.59
C ALA A 52 7.15 -0.52 -9.56
N ARG A 53 5.96 -0.76 -9.03
CA ARG A 53 4.75 -1.12 -9.76
C ARG A 53 3.66 -0.15 -9.34
N VAL A 54 2.73 0.12 -10.25
CA VAL A 54 1.56 0.96 -9.97
C VAL A 54 0.32 0.08 -10.07
N VAL A 55 -0.45 0.04 -9.00
CA VAL A 55 -1.72 -0.67 -8.91
C VAL A 55 -2.78 0.26 -8.32
N SER A 56 -4.03 -0.20 -8.28
CA SER A 56 -5.09 0.53 -7.61
C SER A 56 -5.14 0.19 -6.11
N LEU A 57 -5.65 1.11 -5.29
CA LEU A 57 -5.83 0.88 -3.86
C LEU A 57 -6.77 -0.30 -3.57
N ALA A 58 -7.74 -0.56 -4.46
CA ALA A 58 -8.55 -1.77 -4.41
C ALA A 58 -7.75 -3.05 -4.65
N GLU A 59 -6.79 -3.05 -5.58
CA GLU A 59 -5.90 -4.21 -5.82
C GLU A 59 -4.99 -4.45 -4.61
N ILE A 60 -4.51 -3.39 -3.95
CA ILE A 60 -3.73 -3.52 -2.72
C ILE A 60 -4.50 -4.26 -1.62
N LEU A 61 -5.79 -3.94 -1.44
CA LEU A 61 -6.64 -4.66 -0.49
C LEU A 61 -6.87 -6.13 -0.86
N ASP A 62 -6.90 -6.46 -2.15
CA ASP A 62 -7.01 -7.85 -2.62
C ASP A 62 -5.71 -8.62 -2.35
N ILE A 63 -4.56 -7.96 -2.53
CA ILE A 63 -3.22 -8.52 -2.26
C ILE A 63 -3.00 -8.73 -0.76
N ASP A 64 -3.29 -7.71 0.05
CA ASP A 64 -3.11 -7.74 1.50
C ASP A 64 -4.21 -6.92 2.19
N SER A 65 -5.27 -7.61 2.62
CA SER A 65 -6.38 -6.97 3.32
C SER A 65 -5.99 -6.35 4.67
N SER A 66 -4.85 -6.72 5.26
CA SER A 66 -4.40 -6.14 6.54
C SER A 66 -3.94 -4.69 6.42
N VAL A 67 -3.77 -4.17 5.19
CA VAL A 67 -3.52 -2.73 4.98
C VAL A 67 -4.73 -1.87 5.37
N ALA A 68 -5.92 -2.47 5.46
CA ALA A 68 -7.14 -1.80 5.91
C ALA A 68 -7.00 -1.20 7.33
N ASP A 69 -6.20 -1.82 8.19
CA ASP A 69 -5.92 -1.31 9.54
C ASP A 69 -5.16 0.02 9.54
N PHE A 70 -4.53 0.38 8.41
CA PHE A 70 -3.74 1.60 8.22
C PHE A 70 -4.44 2.63 7.32
N ALA A 71 -5.71 2.40 7.00
CA ALA A 71 -6.48 3.26 6.11
C ALA A 71 -6.79 4.65 6.70
N ASP A 72 -6.55 4.85 7.99
CA ASP A 72 -6.71 6.12 8.71
C ASP A 72 -5.46 7.03 8.60
N LEU A 73 -4.38 6.57 7.97
CA LEU A 73 -3.17 7.38 7.77
C LEU A 73 -3.49 8.64 6.95
N GLY A 74 -3.19 9.80 7.52
CA GLY A 74 -3.30 11.08 6.84
C GLY A 74 -2.17 11.33 5.83
N TYR A 75 -2.33 12.39 5.04
CA TYR A 75 -1.31 12.83 4.09
C TYR A 75 0.03 13.13 4.79
N GLY A 76 1.12 12.61 4.24
CA GLY A 76 2.46 12.70 4.80
C GLY A 76 2.74 11.74 5.96
N GLU A 77 1.80 10.86 6.32
CA GLU A 77 1.98 9.88 7.40
C GLU A 77 2.36 8.51 6.86
N TYR A 78 3.22 7.82 7.61
CA TYR A 78 3.63 6.45 7.33
C TYR A 78 3.43 5.54 8.55
N ALA A 79 3.30 4.26 8.27
CA ALA A 79 3.32 3.19 9.25
C ALA A 79 4.30 2.09 8.84
N GLU A 80 4.96 1.53 9.84
CA GLU A 80 5.87 0.40 9.68
C GLU A 80 5.35 -0.78 10.49
N ARG A 81 5.29 -1.97 9.87
CA ARG A 81 4.93 -3.21 10.54
C ARG A 81 6.20 -3.88 11.06
N SER A 82 6.28 -4.02 12.37
CA SER A 82 7.32 -4.85 12.99
C SER A 82 6.99 -6.33 12.76
N THR A 83 7.86 -7.03 12.03
CA THR A 83 7.90 -8.50 12.03
C THR A 83 8.68 -8.95 13.28
N ASP A 84 8.00 -9.16 14.41
CA ASP A 84 8.55 -9.88 15.57
C ASP A 84 8.48 -11.40 15.35
#